data_AF-K2GCX5-F1
#
_entry.id   AF-K2GCX5-F1
#
_cell.length_a   1.000
_cell.length_b   1.000
_cell.length_c   1.000
_cell.angle_alpha   90.00
_cell.angle_beta   90.00
_cell.angle_gamma   90.00
#
_symmetry.space_group_name_H-M   'P 1'
#
loop_
_entity.id
_entity.type
_entity.pdbx_description
1 polymer ?
#
loop_
_entity_poly.entity_id
_entity_poly.type
_entity_poly.pdbx_seq_one_letter_code
_entity_poly.pdbx_strand_id
1 'polypeptide(L)'
;MKYVAGVLIIAFLVAGGVFGAFFLTSGNEIKDPEISRIVEDDYNLETNREQSNVKDSYESLLTQAEDRLAELKTEVKEDLEEESSYLDMYEKYEPAAKKLEEKTDEKFQDLHEQLQQAGEEEKASTLKAQYERQKEEWKKSIVKEMKERL
;
A
#
# COMPACT_ATOMS: atom_id res chain seq x y z
N MET A 1 -29.60 6.67 -0.81
CA MET A 1 -28.34 7.07 -0.14
C MET A 1 -27.75 5.84 0.52
N LYS A 2 -26.95 5.04 -0.19
CA LYS A 2 -26.53 3.71 0.30
C LYS A 2 -25.07 3.28 0.01
N TYR A 3 -24.27 4.06 -0.71
CA TYR A 3 -22.93 3.61 -1.18
C TYR A 3 -21.74 4.25 -0.44
N VAL A 4 -21.94 4.62 0.83
CA VAL A 4 -21.11 5.60 1.57
C VAL A 4 -19.95 4.96 2.35
N ALA A 5 -19.83 3.64 2.34
CA ALA A 5 -19.15 2.89 3.38
C ALA A 5 -17.69 2.46 3.04
N GLY A 6 -17.51 1.69 1.97
CA GLY A 6 -16.30 0.87 1.78
C GLY A 6 -15.00 1.60 1.48
N VAL A 7 -15.03 2.74 0.79
CA VAL A 7 -13.79 3.44 0.43
C VAL A 7 -13.23 4.20 1.65
N LEU A 8 -14.12 4.64 2.57
CA LEU A 8 -13.91 4.86 4.03
C LEU A 8 -12.54 4.50 4.66
N ILE A 9 -12.21 3.25 4.38
CA ILE A 9 -11.37 2.36 5.16
C ILE A 9 -9.92 2.51 4.72
N ILE A 10 -9.64 2.39 3.42
CA ILE A 10 -8.26 2.42 2.92
C ILE A 10 -7.57 3.75 3.28
N ALA A 11 -8.29 4.88 3.31
CA ALA A 11 -7.73 6.16 3.74
C ALA A 11 -7.41 6.25 5.25
N PHE A 12 -8.28 5.72 6.11
CA PHE A 12 -8.08 5.77 7.57
C PHE A 12 -6.94 4.87 8.02
N LEU A 13 -6.70 3.78 7.30
CA LEU A 13 -5.69 2.78 7.62
C LEU A 13 -4.27 3.28 7.41
N VAL A 14 -4.05 4.04 6.35
CA VAL A 14 -2.71 4.54 6.02
C VAL A 14 -2.43 5.88 6.74
N ALA A 15 -3.45 6.54 7.31
CA ALA A 15 -3.28 7.72 8.18
C ALA A 15 -2.76 7.37 9.59
N GLY A 16 -2.73 6.07 9.96
CA GLY A 16 -2.25 5.54 11.25
C GLY A 16 -0.72 5.54 11.43
N GLY A 17 0.00 6.48 10.83
CA GLY A 17 1.43 6.65 11.07
C GLY A 17 1.67 7.28 12.45
N VAL A 18 2.42 6.57 13.31
CA VAL A 18 3.02 6.99 14.61
C VAL A 18 2.39 6.43 15.91
N PHE A 19 1.41 5.50 15.90
CA PHE A 19 0.95 4.84 17.16
C PHE A 19 1.09 3.31 17.23
N GLY A 20 1.78 2.66 16.30
CA GLY A 20 1.65 1.20 16.09
C GLY A 20 2.81 0.29 16.48
N ALA A 21 3.96 0.77 16.96
CA ALA A 21 5.08 -0.13 17.32
C ALA A 21 4.77 -1.10 18.49
N PHE A 22 3.57 -1.00 19.09
CA PHE A 22 3.13 -1.83 20.22
C PHE A 22 1.89 -2.71 19.91
N PHE A 23 1.33 -2.70 18.69
CA PHE A 23 0.07 -3.40 18.34
C PHE A 23 0.20 -4.38 17.16
N LEU A 24 1.42 -4.83 16.84
CA LEU A 24 1.76 -5.63 15.65
C LEU A 24 1.79 -7.16 15.88
N THR A 25 0.79 -7.72 16.56
CA THR A 25 0.63 -9.21 16.63
C THR A 25 -0.84 -9.67 16.61
N SER A 26 -1.70 -8.96 15.91
CA SER A 26 -2.98 -9.52 15.46
C SER A 26 -3.05 -9.38 13.95
N GLY A 27 -2.40 -10.34 13.29
CA GLY A 27 -2.62 -10.58 11.87
C GLY A 27 -4.07 -11.02 11.72
N ASN A 28 -4.94 -10.08 11.39
CA ASN A 28 -6.25 -10.43 10.87
C ASN A 28 -5.97 -11.17 9.55
N GLU A 29 -6.29 -12.46 9.52
CA GLU A 29 -6.17 -13.28 8.33
C GLU A 29 -7.07 -12.70 7.23
N ILE A 30 -6.52 -12.50 6.04
CA ILE A 30 -7.31 -12.08 4.87
C ILE A 30 -8.16 -13.30 4.48
N LYS A 31 -9.47 -13.20 4.74
CA LYS A 31 -10.39 -14.33 4.53
C LYS A 31 -10.81 -14.51 3.08
N ASP A 32 -10.71 -13.43 2.29
CA ASP A 32 -11.12 -13.42 0.89
C ASP A 32 -9.94 -13.82 -0.01
N PRO A 33 -10.04 -14.94 -0.77
CA PRO A 33 -8.97 -15.40 -1.66
C PRO A 33 -8.61 -14.43 -2.79
N GLU A 34 -9.56 -13.63 -3.29
CA GLU A 34 -9.30 -12.67 -4.38
C GLU A 34 -8.47 -11.51 -3.83
N ILE A 35 -8.87 -10.96 -2.69
CA ILE A 35 -8.10 -9.93 -1.98
C ILE A 35 -6.73 -10.45 -1.53
N SER A 36 -6.66 -11.69 -1.07
CA SER A 36 -5.41 -12.30 -0.62
C SER A 36 -4.37 -12.30 -1.74
N ARG A 37 -4.76 -12.65 -2.97
CA ARG A 37 -3.84 -12.68 -4.12
C ARG A 37 -3.24 -11.32 -4.46
N ILE A 38 -4.03 -10.25 -4.34
CA ILE A 38 -3.58 -8.87 -4.63
C ILE A 38 -2.36 -8.50 -3.76
N VAL A 39 -2.30 -8.99 -2.52
CA VAL A 39 -1.31 -8.57 -1.53
C VAL A 39 -0.31 -9.65 -1.14
N GLU A 40 -0.56 -10.91 -1.51
CA GLU A 40 0.34 -12.03 -1.19
C GLU A 40 1.51 -12.17 -2.15
N ASP A 41 1.32 -11.80 -3.43
CA ASP A 41 2.38 -11.91 -4.41
C ASP A 41 3.58 -11.01 -4.05
N ASP A 42 4.79 -11.52 -4.25
CA ASP A 42 6.01 -10.72 -4.05
C ASP A 42 6.19 -9.73 -5.18
N TYR A 43 6.89 -8.63 -4.90
CA TYR A 43 7.25 -7.67 -5.93
C TYR A 43 8.30 -8.28 -6.85
N ASN A 44 8.07 -8.22 -8.15
CA ASN A 44 9.04 -8.69 -9.13
C ASN A 44 10.01 -7.55 -9.43
N LEU A 45 11.04 -7.42 -8.58
CA LEU A 45 12.07 -6.41 -8.73
C LEU A 45 13.32 -7.05 -9.32
N GLU A 46 13.84 -6.48 -10.41
CA GLU A 46 15.13 -6.86 -10.97
C GLU A 46 16.27 -6.37 -10.06
N THR A 47 16.46 -7.05 -8.93
CA THR A 47 17.57 -6.81 -8.00
C THR A 47 18.84 -7.45 -8.53
N ASN A 48 19.30 -7.01 -9.70
CA ASN A 48 20.67 -7.31 -10.09
C ASN A 48 21.60 -6.56 -9.13
N ARG A 49 22.61 -7.26 -8.60
CA ARG A 49 23.60 -6.74 -7.63
C ARG A 49 24.42 -5.53 -8.14
N GLU A 50 24.15 -5.06 -9.35
CA GLU A 50 24.75 -3.88 -9.93
C GLU A 50 23.91 -2.64 -9.56
N GLN A 51 24.52 -1.79 -8.74
CA GLN A 51 23.95 -0.61 -8.09
C GLN A 51 23.32 0.41 -9.05
N SER A 52 23.59 0.35 -10.36
CA SER A 52 23.02 1.24 -11.36
C SER A 52 21.51 1.07 -11.55
N ASN A 53 20.93 -0.07 -11.15
CA ASN A 53 19.55 -0.43 -11.47
C ASN A 53 18.58 -0.27 -10.29
N VAL A 54 19.04 0.26 -9.15
CA VAL A 54 18.17 0.45 -7.97
C VAL A 54 17.08 1.49 -8.25
N LYS A 55 17.37 2.50 -9.09
CA LYS A 55 16.36 3.47 -9.52
C LYS A 55 15.23 2.82 -10.32
N ASP A 56 15.57 1.92 -11.24
CA ASP A 56 14.58 1.21 -12.06
C ASP A 56 13.79 0.21 -11.19
N SER A 57 14.45 -0.43 -10.23
CA SER A 57 13.79 -1.28 -9.23
C SER A 57 12.82 -0.47 -8.34
N TYR A 58 13.18 0.75 -7.98
CA TYR A 58 12.32 1.64 -7.23
C TYR A 58 11.09 2.09 -8.03
N GLU A 59 11.29 2.49 -9.29
CA GLU A 59 10.16 2.83 -10.17
C GLU A 59 9.24 1.62 -10.39
N SER A 60 9.81 0.43 -10.59
CA SER A 60 9.05 -0.81 -10.69
C SER A 60 8.27 -1.15 -9.42
N LEU A 61 8.85 -0.92 -8.23
CA LEU A 61 8.16 -1.09 -6.95
C LEU A 61 6.96 -0.14 -6.85
N LEU A 62 7.12 1.14 -7.19
CA LEU A 62 6.03 2.12 -7.14
C LEU A 62 4.90 1.75 -8.11
N THR A 63 5.23 1.39 -9.35
CA THR A 63 4.23 0.98 -10.35
C THR A 63 3.46 -0.25 -9.88
N GLN A 64 4.15 -1.30 -9.41
CA GLN A 64 3.49 -2.51 -8.92
C GLN A 64 2.63 -2.23 -7.67
N ALA A 65 3.06 -1.33 -6.78
CA ALA A 65 2.26 -0.92 -5.62
C ALA A 65 1.00 -0.14 -6.04
N GLU A 66 1.11 0.72 -7.06
CA GLU A 66 -0.03 1.45 -7.63
C GLU A 66 -1.04 0.51 -8.29
N ASP A 67 -0.57 -0.46 -9.07
CA ASP A 67 -1.42 -1.45 -9.73
C ASP A 67 -2.19 -2.28 -8.70
N ARG A 68 -1.51 -2.79 -7.67
CA ARG A 68 -2.14 -3.55 -6.57
C ARG A 68 -3.13 -2.70 -5.77
N LEU A 69 -2.81 -1.43 -5.54
CA LEU A 69 -3.74 -0.51 -4.88
C LEU A 69 -4.97 -0.24 -5.76
N ALA A 70 -4.80 -0.14 -7.08
CA ALA A 70 -5.90 0.02 -8.03
C ALA A 70 -6.78 -1.22 -8.11
N GLU A 71 -6.19 -2.42 -8.09
CA GLU A 71 -6.91 -3.70 -7.98
C GLU A 71 -7.72 -3.75 -6.67
N LEU A 72 -7.09 -3.48 -5.52
CA LEU A 72 -7.78 -3.46 -4.23
C LEU A 72 -8.93 -2.44 -4.20
N LYS A 73 -8.74 -1.26 -4.82
CA LYS A 73 -9.80 -0.26 -4.99
C LYS A 73 -10.95 -0.75 -5.88
N THR A 74 -10.67 -1.63 -6.83
CA THR A 74 -11.69 -2.19 -7.73
C THR A 74 -12.56 -3.17 -6.98
N GLU A 75 -11.96 -4.10 -6.24
CA GLU A 75 -12.67 -5.02 -5.32
C GLU A 75 -13.59 -4.26 -4.34
N VAL A 76 -13.05 -3.21 -3.70
CA VAL A 76 -13.85 -2.36 -2.79
C VAL A 76 -15.05 -1.73 -3.50
N LYS A 77 -14.92 -1.34 -4.77
CA LYS A 77 -16.01 -0.74 -5.53
C LYS A 77 -17.07 -1.77 -5.88
N GLU A 78 -16.68 -2.97 -6.27
CA GLU A 78 -17.60 -4.06 -6.60
C GLU A 78 -18.43 -4.46 -5.37
N ASP A 79 -17.79 -4.74 -4.23
CA ASP A 79 -18.48 -5.07 -2.98
C ASP A 79 -19.39 -3.94 -2.45
N LEU A 80 -19.07 -2.68 -2.79
CA LEU A 80 -19.91 -1.53 -2.44
C LEU A 80 -21.21 -1.48 -3.23
N GLU A 81 -21.20 -1.93 -4.48
CA GLU A 81 -22.41 -2.01 -5.31
C GLU A 81 -23.39 -3.07 -4.78
N GLU A 82 -22.90 -4.04 -4.01
CA GLU A 82 -23.68 -5.09 -3.36
C GLU A 82 -24.36 -4.69 -2.03
N GLU A 83 -24.40 -3.39 -1.70
CA GLU A 83 -24.97 -2.83 -0.44
C GLU A 83 -24.26 -3.29 0.86
N SER A 84 -22.97 -3.65 0.80
CA SER A 84 -22.15 -3.99 1.98
C SER A 84 -22.05 -2.83 2.99
N SER A 85 -22.08 -3.14 4.29
CA SER A 85 -21.98 -2.12 5.34
C SER A 85 -20.54 -1.60 5.51
N TYR A 86 -20.39 -0.41 6.13
CA TYR A 86 -19.07 0.16 6.43
C TYR A 86 -18.19 -0.78 7.24
N LEU A 87 -18.78 -1.42 8.26
CA LEU A 87 -18.02 -2.28 9.15
C LEU A 87 -17.51 -3.51 8.42
N ASP A 88 -18.35 -4.12 7.56
CA ASP A 88 -17.99 -5.31 6.79
C ASP A 88 -16.84 -5.02 5.82
N MET A 89 -16.90 -3.87 5.15
CA MET A 89 -15.82 -3.41 4.28
C MET A 89 -14.54 -3.10 5.08
N TYR A 90 -14.65 -2.56 6.29
CA TYR A 90 -13.49 -2.31 7.14
C TYR A 90 -12.78 -3.62 7.49
N GLU A 91 -13.53 -4.57 8.03
CA GLU A 91 -12.99 -5.86 8.44
C GLU A 91 -12.41 -6.65 7.26
N LYS A 92 -13.00 -6.52 6.06
CA LYS A 92 -12.56 -7.22 4.85
C LYS A 92 -11.28 -6.62 4.26
N TYR A 93 -11.20 -5.30 4.12
CA TYR A 93 -10.14 -4.64 3.37
C TYR A 93 -9.00 -4.07 4.22
N GLU A 94 -9.21 -3.87 5.52
CA GLU A 94 -8.15 -3.41 6.41
C GLU A 94 -6.89 -4.26 6.36
N PRO A 95 -7.00 -5.58 6.57
CA PRO A 95 -5.81 -6.41 6.69
C PRO A 95 -5.03 -6.44 5.38
N ALA A 96 -5.72 -6.36 4.24
CA ALA A 96 -5.13 -6.32 2.92
C ALA A 96 -4.39 -5.00 2.66
N ALA A 97 -5.03 -3.86 2.92
CA ALA A 97 -4.41 -2.55 2.74
C ALA A 97 -3.15 -2.42 3.61
N LYS A 98 -3.22 -2.88 4.87
CA LYS A 98 -2.07 -2.89 5.78
C LYS A 98 -0.95 -3.82 5.29
N LYS A 99 -1.28 -5.04 4.86
CA LYS A 99 -0.30 -6.00 4.33
C LYS A 99 0.38 -5.47 3.05
N LEU A 100 -0.37 -4.80 2.17
CA LEU A 100 0.18 -4.16 0.98
C LEU A 100 1.17 -3.05 1.34
N GLU A 101 0.80 -2.18 2.30
CA GLU A 101 1.68 -1.13 2.80
C GLU A 101 2.96 -1.70 3.43
N GLU A 102 2.82 -2.70 4.31
CA GLU A 102 3.95 -3.36 4.98
C GLU A 102 4.92 -3.99 3.98
N LYS A 103 4.42 -4.74 2.99
CA LYS A 103 5.27 -5.35 1.95
C LYS A 103 5.94 -4.30 1.07
N THR A 104 5.25 -3.20 0.76
CA THR A 104 5.84 -2.10 -0.03
C THR A 104 6.96 -1.42 0.76
N ASP A 105 6.70 -1.13 2.04
CA ASP A 105 7.67 -0.50 2.96
C ASP A 105 8.92 -1.40 3.14
N GLU A 106 8.73 -2.71 3.32
CA GLU A 106 9.83 -3.68 3.42
C GLU A 106 10.71 -3.67 2.17
N LYS A 107 10.11 -3.77 0.98
CA LYS A 107 10.88 -3.75 -0.28
C LYS A 107 11.53 -2.40 -0.54
N PHE A 108 10.88 -1.30 -0.17
CA PHE A 108 11.51 0.01 -0.24
C PHE A 108 12.73 0.08 0.68
N GLN A 109 12.63 -0.43 1.91
CA GLN A 109 13.73 -0.46 2.85
C GLN A 109 14.90 -1.30 2.31
N ASP A 110 14.63 -2.46 1.70
CA ASP A 110 15.65 -3.29 1.04
C ASP A 110 16.43 -2.49 -0.02
N LEU A 111 15.74 -1.72 -0.86
CA LEU A 111 16.37 -0.88 -1.91
C LEU A 111 17.14 0.30 -1.31
N HIS A 112 16.59 0.91 -0.28
CA HIS A 112 17.23 2.04 0.41
C HIS A 112 18.53 1.62 1.10
N GLU A 113 18.53 0.47 1.80
CA GLU A 113 19.73 -0.09 2.44
C GLU A 113 20.80 -0.44 1.42
N GLN A 114 20.43 -0.97 0.23
CA GLN A 114 21.38 -1.24 -0.85
C GLN A 114 22.10 0.04 -1.32
N LEU A 115 21.40 1.17 -1.45
CA LEU A 115 22.01 2.45 -1.80
C LEU A 115 22.92 2.99 -0.70
N GLN A 116 22.52 2.84 0.57
CA GLN A 116 23.37 3.25 1.70
C GLN A 116 24.66 2.42 1.75
N GLN A 117 24.57 1.10 1.58
CA GLN A 117 25.74 0.21 1.52
C GLN A 117 26.65 0.52 0.32
N ALA A 118 26.09 1.06 -0.76
CA ALA A 118 26.84 1.53 -1.92
C ALA A 118 27.53 2.89 -1.72
N GLY A 119 27.30 3.57 -0.59
CA GLY A 119 27.78 4.93 -0.35
C GLY A 119 27.00 6.01 -1.13
N GLU A 120 25.82 5.67 -1.65
CA GLU A 120 24.96 6.57 -2.42
C GLU A 120 23.93 7.29 -1.50
N GLU A 121 24.40 7.88 -0.40
CA GLU A 121 23.54 8.45 0.66
C GLU A 121 22.58 9.54 0.15
N GLU A 122 23.04 10.40 -0.77
CA GLU A 122 22.21 11.47 -1.35
C GLU A 122 21.04 10.89 -2.17
N LYS A 123 21.31 9.84 -2.96
CA LYS A 123 20.28 9.15 -3.74
C LYS A 123 19.32 8.41 -2.82
N ALA A 124 19.83 7.70 -1.80
CA ALA A 124 18.99 7.02 -0.81
C ALA A 124 18.01 7.98 -0.13
N SER A 125 18.52 9.13 0.34
CA SER A 125 17.72 10.19 0.97
C SER A 125 16.66 10.76 0.01
N THR A 126 17.05 10.99 -1.25
CA THR A 126 16.13 11.50 -2.29
C THR A 126 15.01 10.51 -2.56
N LEU A 127 15.31 9.22 -2.75
CA LEU A 127 14.30 8.19 -2.99
C LEU A 127 13.38 8.00 -1.78
N LYS A 128 13.91 8.12 -0.56
CA LYS A 128 13.09 8.10 0.65
C LYS A 128 12.07 9.24 0.68
N ALA A 129 12.51 10.46 0.40
CA ALA A 129 11.61 11.60 0.34
C ALA A 129 10.55 11.45 -0.77
N GLN A 130 10.92 10.90 -1.93
CA GLN A 130 9.98 10.59 -3.01
C GLN A 130 8.97 9.52 -2.59
N TYR A 131 9.44 8.47 -1.90
CA TYR A 131 8.58 7.39 -1.44
C TYR A 131 7.55 7.87 -0.42
N GLU A 132 7.99 8.62 0.59
CA GLU A 132 7.10 9.20 1.60
C GLU A 132 6.06 10.14 0.96
N ARG A 133 6.48 10.92 -0.04
CA ARG A 133 5.56 11.77 -0.80
C ARG A 133 4.54 10.95 -1.59
N GLN A 134 4.99 9.93 -2.32
CA GLN A 134 4.12 9.08 -3.12
C GLN A 134 3.10 8.36 -2.23
N LYS A 135 3.55 7.82 -1.10
CA LYS A 135 2.71 7.21 -0.08
C LYS A 135 1.62 8.18 0.40
N GLU A 136 1.99 9.41 0.73
CA GLU A 136 1.01 10.45 1.11
C GLU A 136 0.05 10.85 -0.04
N GLU A 137 0.51 10.84 -1.29
CA GLU A 137 -0.33 11.11 -2.45
C GLU A 137 -1.34 9.98 -2.68
N TRP A 138 -0.95 8.71 -2.54
CA TRP A 138 -1.86 7.57 -2.55
C TRP A 138 -2.93 7.72 -1.47
N LYS A 139 -2.55 8.02 -0.22
CA LYS A 139 -3.50 8.28 0.88
C LYS A 139 -4.51 9.34 0.52
N LYS A 140 -4.03 10.50 0.05
CA LYS A 140 -4.89 11.62 -0.33
C LYS A 140 -5.80 11.27 -1.48
N SER A 141 -5.34 10.51 -2.47
CA SER A 141 -6.15 10.05 -3.60
C SER A 141 -7.33 9.21 -3.11
N ILE A 142 -7.06 8.27 -2.21
CA ILE A 142 -8.07 7.40 -1.60
C ILE A 142 -9.08 8.27 -0.84
N VAL A 143 -8.62 9.14 0.10
CA VAL A 143 -9.48 10.08 0.86
C VAL A 143 -10.35 10.92 -0.07
N LYS A 144 -9.79 11.43 -1.18
CA LYS A 144 -10.48 12.31 -2.11
C LYS A 144 -11.57 11.55 -2.87
N GLU A 145 -11.25 10.39 -3.44
CA GLU A 145 -12.20 9.52 -4.13
C GLU A 145 -13.39 9.16 -3.21
N MET A 146 -13.13 9.02 -1.90
CA MET A 146 -14.18 8.76 -0.91
C MET A 146 -15.10 9.96 -0.71
N LYS A 147 -14.54 11.15 -0.55
CA LYS A 147 -15.32 12.38 -0.34
C LYS A 147 -16.21 12.71 -1.53
N GLU A 148 -15.76 12.43 -2.75
CA GLU A 148 -16.55 12.66 -3.98
C GLU A 148 -17.73 11.68 -4.12
N ARG A 149 -17.72 10.58 -3.36
CA ARG A 149 -18.80 9.58 -3.34
C ARG A 149 -19.81 9.80 -2.19
N LEU A 150 -19.58 10.78 -1.31
CA LEU A 150 -20.50 11.22 -0.24
C LEU A 150 -21.50 12.25 -0.76
#